data_AF-A0A9K3L6G9-F1
#
_entry.id   AF-A0A9K3L6G9-F1
#
_cell.length_a   1.000
_cell.length_b   1.000
_cell.length_c   1.000
_cell.angle_alpha   90.00
_cell.angle_beta   90.00
_cell.angle_gamma   90.00
#
_symmetry.space_group_name_H-M   'P 1'
#
loop_
_entity.id
_entity.type
_entity.pdbx_description
1 polymer ?
#
loop_
_entity_poly.entity_id
_entity_poly.type
_entity_poly.pdbx_seq_one_letter_code
_entity_poly.pdbx_strand_id
1 'polypeptide(L)'
;MNFSGILLLLCFVFLGNERFDAHATFLTTAVRKQMFLAAFGVFVGPVFLAAMALPFVAFLFHDVNTMANLIIHVMPSMAMYNLRWNAPALHAAYPTFFNLQYLQEMQDQDDTLQKNSRGLEPPDPNVGDLPFWNGLDQPSVARNALLVYFAWWVPYTIWMLLYGLKLPVYPKKGSDRRPEPKYDTVFHSLWRGGPCELVGSVVWKRPKDISQDQTQRNDFEVRDFMFYMIGHALACVIVGIGVVGSISYMGGQRGHAWMLLLATSLCAERGAQRYTYYVTAMYGQKLRNAYKVAMTSYERIPMMGKKSS
;
A
#
# COMPACT_ATOMS: atom_id res chain seq x y z
N MET A 1 -1.83 5.08 -5.86
CA MET A 1 -0.71 4.18 -6.23
C MET A 1 -1.15 3.01 -7.11
N ASN A 2 -2.30 2.37 -6.89
CA ASN A 2 -2.73 1.23 -7.73
C ASN A 2 -2.88 1.57 -9.23
N PHE A 3 -3.38 2.77 -9.57
CA PHE A 3 -3.44 3.24 -10.96
C PHE A 3 -2.06 3.38 -11.61
N SER A 4 -1.03 3.75 -10.83
CA SER A 4 0.35 3.85 -11.31
C SER A 4 0.90 2.48 -11.68
N GLY A 5 0.53 1.42 -10.94
CA GLY A 5 0.92 0.05 -11.25
C GLY A 5 0.18 -0.55 -12.44
N ILE A 6 -1.11 -0.26 -12.59
CA ILE A 6 -1.84 -0.60 -13.81
C ILE A 6 -1.22 0.13 -15.00
N LEU A 7 -0.95 1.44 -14.88
CA LEU A 7 -0.31 2.22 -15.94
C LEU A 7 1.08 1.65 -16.30
N LEU A 8 1.91 1.29 -15.32
CA LEU A 8 3.20 0.65 -15.57
C LEU A 8 3.06 -0.71 -16.28
N LEU A 9 2.11 -1.55 -15.86
CA LEU A 9 1.81 -2.81 -16.55
C LEU A 9 1.31 -2.60 -17.97
N LEU A 10 0.42 -1.63 -18.18
CA LEU A 10 -0.04 -1.22 -19.51
C LEU A 10 1.13 -0.70 -20.34
N CYS A 11 2.05 0.08 -19.76
CA CYS A 11 3.26 0.51 -20.45
C CYS A 11 4.14 -0.69 -20.84
N PHE A 12 4.33 -1.68 -19.97
CA PHE A 12 5.10 -2.89 -20.31
C PHE A 12 4.44 -3.70 -21.44
N VAL A 13 3.11 -3.85 -21.39
CA VAL A 13 2.35 -4.66 -22.36
C VAL A 13 2.20 -3.94 -23.71
N PHE A 14 1.80 -2.67 -23.71
CA PHE A 14 1.45 -1.96 -24.93
C PHE A 14 2.65 -1.27 -25.60
N LEU A 15 3.63 -0.79 -24.82
CA LEU A 15 4.80 -0.11 -25.39
C LEU A 15 5.97 -1.06 -25.66
N GLY A 16 5.87 -2.32 -25.21
CA GLY A 16 6.83 -3.38 -25.47
C GLY A 16 6.46 -4.30 -26.63
N ASN A 17 5.26 -4.17 -27.21
CA ASN A 17 4.77 -5.09 -28.23
C ASN A 17 5.34 -4.76 -29.61
N GLU A 18 6.21 -5.63 -30.11
CA GLU A 18 6.88 -5.51 -31.40
C GLU A 18 5.92 -5.63 -32.59
N ARG A 19 4.65 -6.01 -32.37
CA ARG A 19 3.63 -6.11 -33.42
C ARG A 19 3.20 -4.76 -34.03
N PHE A 20 3.55 -3.63 -33.43
CA PHE A 20 3.07 -2.32 -33.89
C PHE A 20 3.96 -1.60 -34.91
N ASP A 21 5.19 -2.06 -35.15
CA ASP A 21 5.95 -1.81 -36.39
C ASP A 21 7.35 -2.40 -36.21
N ALA A 22 7.86 -3.12 -37.21
CA ALA A 22 9.16 -3.80 -37.19
C ALA A 22 10.38 -2.86 -37.01
N HIS A 23 10.17 -1.55 -36.90
CA HIS A 23 11.24 -0.54 -36.88
C HIS A 23 11.16 0.48 -35.75
N ALA A 24 10.15 0.48 -34.89
CA ALA A 24 10.07 1.46 -33.79
C ALA A 24 9.37 0.88 -32.56
N THR A 25 10.12 0.27 -31.65
CA THR A 25 9.65 0.15 -30.27
C THR A 25 9.58 1.57 -29.68
N PHE A 26 8.40 1.99 -29.22
CA PHE A 26 8.20 3.33 -28.62
C PHE A 26 9.10 3.55 -27.40
N LEU A 27 9.44 2.47 -26.69
CA LEU A 27 10.39 2.48 -25.57
C LEU A 27 11.61 1.61 -25.87
N THR A 28 12.80 2.21 -25.74
CA THR A 28 14.06 1.48 -25.82
C THR A 28 14.19 0.47 -24.67
N THR A 29 15.01 -0.57 -24.86
CA THR A 29 15.33 -1.56 -23.82
C THR A 29 15.85 -0.91 -22.53
N ALA A 30 16.66 0.16 -22.66
CA ALA A 30 17.16 0.92 -21.52
C ALA A 30 16.03 1.56 -20.70
N VAL A 31 15.04 2.19 -21.34
CA VAL A 31 13.89 2.81 -20.65
C VAL A 31 13.02 1.74 -19.98
N ARG A 32 12.76 0.61 -20.66
CA ARG A 32 12.01 -0.52 -20.07
C ARG A 32 12.69 -1.06 -18.82
N LYS A 33 14.02 -1.20 -18.84
CA LYS A 33 14.82 -1.55 -17.65
C LYS A 33 14.64 -0.54 -16.51
N GLN A 34 14.71 0.77 -16.77
CA GLN A 34 14.47 1.79 -15.74
C GLN A 34 13.07 1.70 -15.14
N MET A 35 12.05 1.55 -15.98
CA MET A 35 10.66 1.43 -15.53
C MET A 35 10.46 0.20 -14.66
N PHE A 36 11.09 -0.93 -15.02
CA PHE A 36 11.05 -2.14 -14.21
C PHE A 36 11.71 -1.94 -12.87
N LEU A 37 12.93 -1.38 -12.83
CA LEU A 37 13.63 -1.09 -11.58
C LEU A 37 12.81 -0.17 -10.68
N ALA A 38 12.18 0.87 -11.25
CA ALA A 38 11.30 1.77 -10.52
C ALA A 38 10.09 1.03 -9.94
N ALA A 39 9.39 0.25 -10.78
CA ALA A 39 8.22 -0.53 -10.39
C ALA A 39 8.57 -1.54 -9.29
N PHE A 40 9.70 -2.24 -9.44
CA PHE A 40 10.20 -3.19 -8.46
C PHE A 40 10.43 -2.52 -7.11
N GLY A 41 11.20 -1.43 -7.06
CA GLY A 41 11.50 -0.74 -5.81
C GLY A 41 10.26 -0.13 -5.14
N VAL A 42 9.30 0.38 -5.91
CA VAL A 42 8.04 0.92 -5.38
C VAL A 42 7.10 -0.17 -4.87
N PHE A 43 6.88 -1.24 -5.65
CA PHE A 43 5.94 -2.29 -5.28
C PHE A 43 6.47 -3.17 -4.17
N VAL A 44 7.74 -3.55 -4.25
CA VAL A 44 8.36 -4.44 -3.28
C VAL A 44 8.82 -3.67 -2.03
N GLY A 45 8.99 -2.36 -2.10
CA GLY A 45 9.34 -1.51 -0.97
C GLY A 45 8.13 -0.82 -0.32
N PRO A 46 7.84 0.47 -0.60
CA PRO A 46 6.78 1.24 0.06
C PRO A 46 5.38 0.62 0.01
N VAL A 47 4.95 0.08 -1.14
CA VAL A 47 3.60 -0.51 -1.25
C VAL A 47 3.52 -1.78 -0.41
N PHE A 48 4.55 -2.61 -0.46
CA PHE A 48 4.60 -3.82 0.32
C PHE A 48 4.68 -3.54 1.83
N LEU A 49 5.49 -2.55 2.23
CA LEU A 49 5.53 -2.06 3.60
C LEU A 49 4.15 -1.54 4.03
N ALA A 50 3.45 -0.79 3.19
CA ALA A 50 2.11 -0.29 3.51
C ALA A 50 1.12 -1.44 3.75
N ALA A 51 1.18 -2.51 2.94
CA ALA A 51 0.36 -3.71 3.14
C ALA A 51 0.66 -4.39 4.49
N MET A 52 1.92 -4.45 4.91
CA MET A 52 2.32 -5.02 6.20
C MET A 52 2.03 -4.09 7.38
N ALA A 53 2.24 -2.78 7.26
CA ALA A 53 2.20 -1.86 8.38
C ALA A 53 0.78 -1.35 8.69
N LEU A 54 -0.03 -1.09 7.66
CA LEU A 54 -1.31 -0.42 7.84
C LEU A 54 -2.44 -1.44 8.05
N PRO A 55 -3.14 -1.41 9.20
CA PRO A 55 -4.23 -2.33 9.49
C PRO A 55 -5.47 -2.09 8.60
N PHE A 56 -5.53 -0.94 7.91
CA PHE A 56 -6.63 -0.54 7.02
C PHE A 56 -6.34 -0.76 5.54
N VAL A 57 -5.08 -0.68 5.12
CA VAL A 57 -4.72 -0.78 3.68
C VAL A 57 -4.76 -2.23 3.20
N ALA A 58 -4.53 -3.22 4.07
CA ALA A 58 -4.69 -4.62 3.67
C ALA A 58 -6.15 -5.12 3.67
N PHE A 59 -7.11 -4.40 4.29
CA PHE A 59 -8.46 -4.95 4.54
C PHE A 59 -9.58 -3.91 4.62
N LEU A 60 -9.64 -2.95 3.71
CA LEU A 60 -10.94 -2.35 3.39
C LEU A 60 -11.68 -3.36 2.50
N PHE A 61 -12.40 -4.29 3.13
CA PHE A 61 -13.48 -5.01 2.47
C PHE A 61 -14.43 -3.95 1.91
N HIS A 62 -14.25 -3.54 0.66
CA HIS A 62 -15.34 -2.93 -0.08
C HIS A 62 -16.36 -4.05 -0.22
N ASP A 63 -17.35 -4.01 0.68
CA ASP A 63 -18.25 -5.12 1.00
C ASP A 63 -17.56 -6.30 1.71
N VAL A 64 -18.19 -6.76 2.80
CA VAL A 64 -17.80 -7.93 3.62
C VAL A 64 -17.71 -9.21 2.77
N ASN A 65 -18.24 -9.19 1.55
CA ASN A 65 -18.25 -10.29 0.60
C ASN A 65 -17.00 -10.45 -0.29
N THR A 66 -15.98 -9.59 -0.25
CA THR A 66 -14.82 -9.76 -1.16
C THR A 66 -13.45 -9.76 -0.49
N MET A 67 -12.82 -10.94 -0.43
CA MET A 67 -11.39 -11.16 -0.11
C MET A 67 -10.41 -10.46 -1.08
N ALA A 68 -10.93 -9.78 -2.11
CA ALA A 68 -10.17 -9.19 -3.20
C ALA A 68 -9.13 -8.15 -2.73
N ASN A 69 -9.34 -7.49 -1.58
CA ASN A 69 -8.47 -6.38 -1.16
C ASN A 69 -7.04 -6.82 -0.77
N LEU A 70 -6.89 -7.98 -0.12
CA LEU A 70 -5.56 -8.53 0.17
C LEU A 70 -4.77 -8.80 -1.11
N ILE A 71 -5.46 -9.42 -2.08
CA ILE A 71 -4.88 -9.80 -3.35
C ILE A 71 -4.39 -8.56 -4.09
N ILE A 72 -5.16 -7.47 -4.19
CA ILE A 72 -4.72 -6.26 -4.91
C ILE A 72 -3.52 -5.53 -4.28
N HIS A 73 -3.23 -5.72 -2.99
CA HIS A 73 -2.09 -5.08 -2.34
C HIS A 73 -0.82 -5.94 -2.33
N VAL A 74 -0.95 -7.27 -2.33
CA VAL A 74 0.19 -8.21 -2.40
C VAL A 74 0.52 -8.59 -3.86
N MET A 75 -0.47 -8.56 -4.76
CA MET A 75 -0.29 -8.89 -6.18
C MET A 75 0.81 -8.10 -6.87
N PRO A 76 0.97 -6.77 -6.67
CA PRO A 76 2.07 -6.05 -7.29
C PRO A 76 3.44 -6.62 -6.91
N SER A 77 3.67 -6.95 -5.64
CA SER A 77 4.92 -7.57 -5.17
C SER A 77 5.08 -8.99 -5.72
N MET A 78 4.01 -9.80 -5.74
CA MET A 78 4.03 -11.13 -6.36
C MET A 78 4.29 -11.07 -7.87
N ALA A 79 3.76 -10.06 -8.56
CA ALA A 79 4.02 -9.84 -9.98
C ALA A 79 5.49 -9.50 -10.21
N MET A 80 6.06 -8.62 -9.38
CA MET A 80 7.50 -8.30 -9.43
C MET A 80 8.38 -9.52 -9.12
N TYR A 81 7.96 -10.38 -8.19
CA TYR A 81 8.64 -11.66 -7.91
C TYR A 81 8.68 -12.54 -9.16
N ASN A 82 7.53 -12.76 -9.80
CA ASN A 82 7.44 -13.61 -10.98
C ASN A 82 8.18 -13.00 -12.17
N LEU A 83 8.02 -11.70 -12.42
CA LEU A 83 8.72 -11.02 -13.50
C LEU A 83 10.25 -11.07 -13.31
N ARG A 84 10.76 -10.90 -12.08
CA ARG A 84 12.21 -10.93 -11.84
C ARG A 84 12.80 -12.34 -11.89
N TRP A 85 12.21 -13.26 -11.13
CA TRP A 85 12.81 -14.56 -10.81
C TRP A 85 12.30 -15.71 -11.67
N ASN A 86 11.16 -15.52 -12.35
CA ASN A 86 10.57 -16.49 -13.27
C ASN A 86 10.48 -15.93 -14.70
N ALA A 87 11.33 -14.94 -15.05
CA ALA A 87 11.35 -14.33 -16.38
C ALA A 87 11.44 -15.36 -17.53
N PRO A 88 12.30 -16.40 -17.48
CA PRO A 88 12.39 -17.38 -18.56
C PRO A 88 11.08 -18.15 -18.76
N ALA A 89 10.44 -18.56 -17.67
CA ALA A 89 9.17 -19.29 -17.72
C ALA A 89 8.03 -18.40 -18.25
N LEU A 90 7.99 -17.13 -17.84
CA LEU A 90 7.02 -16.16 -18.35
C LEU A 90 7.23 -15.86 -19.83
N HIS A 91 8.48 -15.69 -20.26
CA HIS A 91 8.80 -15.47 -21.67
C HIS A 91 8.46 -16.70 -22.51
N ALA A 92 8.74 -17.91 -22.03
CA ALA A 92 8.37 -19.15 -22.71
C ALA A 92 6.84 -19.31 -22.84
N ALA A 93 6.08 -18.95 -21.80
CA ALA A 93 4.62 -19.03 -21.81
C ALA A 93 3.96 -17.93 -22.67
N TYR A 94 4.58 -16.75 -22.74
CA TYR A 94 4.03 -15.56 -23.41
C TYR A 94 5.07 -14.82 -24.26
N PRO A 95 5.66 -15.49 -25.27
CA PRO A 95 6.83 -14.97 -26.00
C PRO A 95 6.56 -13.68 -26.78
N THR A 96 5.30 -13.43 -27.11
CA THR A 96 4.86 -12.24 -27.88
C THR A 96 4.34 -11.09 -27.01
N PHE A 97 4.05 -11.34 -25.73
CA PHE A 97 3.49 -10.32 -24.83
C PHE A 97 4.55 -9.68 -23.94
N PHE A 98 5.54 -10.46 -23.52
CA PHE A 98 6.60 -9.97 -22.65
C PHE A 98 7.97 -10.11 -23.32
N ASN A 99 8.48 -9.00 -23.86
CA ASN A 99 9.90 -8.89 -24.19
C ASN A 99 10.67 -8.64 -22.88
N LEU A 100 11.16 -9.72 -22.26
CA LEU A 100 11.86 -9.71 -20.95
C LEU A 100 13.38 -9.92 -21.09
N GLN A 101 13.95 -9.74 -22.29
CA GLN A 101 15.38 -9.98 -22.51
C GLN A 101 16.26 -9.16 -21.55
N TYR A 102 15.88 -7.91 -21.26
CA TYR A 102 16.58 -7.07 -20.29
C TYR A 102 16.53 -7.60 -18.85
N LEU A 103 15.52 -8.41 -18.49
CA LEU A 103 15.44 -9.05 -17.17
C LEU A 103 16.36 -10.27 -17.11
N GLN A 104 16.50 -10.99 -18.22
CA GLN A 104 17.48 -12.07 -18.37
C GLN A 104 18.89 -11.50 -18.22
N GLU A 105 19.21 -10.44 -18.96
CA GLU A 105 20.50 -9.73 -18.85
C GLU A 105 20.78 -9.27 -17.41
N MET A 106 19.77 -8.75 -16.70
CA MET A 106 19.90 -8.41 -15.28
C MET A 106 20.12 -9.63 -14.39
N GLN A 107 19.54 -10.79 -14.71
CA GLN A 107 19.75 -12.03 -13.95
C GLN A 107 21.17 -12.54 -14.13
N ASP A 108 21.64 -12.57 -15.37
CA ASP A 108 22.99 -13.01 -15.70
C ASP A 108 24.05 -12.10 -15.03
N GLN A 109 23.81 -10.78 -15.02
CA GLN A 109 24.65 -9.81 -14.29
C GLN A 109 24.70 -10.09 -12.78
N ASP A 110 23.55 -10.34 -12.15
CA ASP A 110 23.47 -10.65 -10.71
C ASP A 110 24.17 -11.98 -10.37
N ASP A 111 24.08 -13.00 -11.24
CA ASP A 111 24.72 -14.29 -11.06
C ASP A 111 26.26 -14.19 -11.15
N THR A 112 26.77 -13.42 -12.12
CA THR A 112 28.20 -13.09 -12.21
C THR A 112 28.68 -12.36 -10.96
N LEU A 113 27.91 -11.38 -10.48
CA LEU A 113 28.19 -10.66 -9.24
C LEU A 113 28.29 -11.59 -8.01
N GLN A 114 27.36 -12.54 -7.89
CA GLN A 114 27.39 -13.52 -6.82
C GLN A 114 28.59 -14.46 -6.92
N LYS A 115 28.99 -14.86 -8.13
CA LYS A 115 30.20 -15.67 -8.32
C LYS A 115 31.47 -14.91 -7.92
N ASN A 116 31.58 -13.64 -8.33
CA ASN A 116 32.69 -12.76 -7.96
C ASN A 116 32.80 -12.60 -6.43
N SER A 117 31.69 -12.32 -5.75
CA SER A 117 31.67 -12.16 -4.28
C SER A 117 32.03 -13.44 -3.50
N ARG A 118 31.84 -14.62 -4.10
CA ARG A 118 32.28 -15.90 -3.51
C ARG A 118 33.73 -16.26 -3.84
N GLY A 119 34.44 -15.38 -4.55
CA GLY A 119 35.80 -15.64 -5.03
C GLY A 119 35.88 -16.76 -6.06
N LEU A 120 34.75 -17.10 -6.70
CA LEU A 120 34.71 -18.11 -7.77
C LEU A 120 35.21 -17.54 -9.11
N GLU A 121 35.15 -16.21 -9.25
CA GLU A 121 35.62 -15.46 -10.42
C GLU A 121 36.36 -14.20 -9.90
N PRO A 122 37.41 -13.72 -10.59
CA PRO A 122 38.12 -12.51 -10.20
C PRO A 122 37.15 -11.31 -10.25
N PRO A 123 37.22 -10.38 -9.27
CA PRO A 123 36.33 -9.23 -9.25
C PRO A 123 36.52 -8.41 -10.53
N ASP A 124 35.46 -8.30 -11.33
CA ASP A 124 35.45 -7.43 -12.49
C ASP A 124 35.48 -5.96 -12.01
N PRO A 125 36.54 -5.20 -12.34
CA PRO A 125 36.69 -3.81 -11.90
C PRO A 125 35.58 -2.87 -12.42
N ASN A 126 34.76 -3.31 -13.37
CA ASN A 126 33.63 -2.53 -13.89
C ASN A 126 32.34 -2.72 -13.10
N VAL A 127 32.32 -3.61 -12.10
CA VAL A 127 31.11 -3.93 -11.34
C VAL A 127 31.13 -3.23 -9.99
N GLY A 128 30.61 -2.00 -9.96
CA GLY A 128 30.57 -1.14 -8.77
C GLY A 128 29.69 -1.63 -7.61
N ASP A 129 29.93 -1.06 -6.44
CA ASP A 129 29.31 -1.34 -5.13
C ASP A 129 27.77 -1.47 -5.14
N LEU A 130 27.25 -2.60 -4.64
CA LEU A 130 25.84 -2.91 -4.32
C LEU A 130 24.76 -2.39 -5.31
N PRO A 131 24.27 -3.22 -6.27
CA PRO A 131 23.38 -2.83 -7.39
C PRO A 131 22.09 -2.09 -6.99
N PHE A 132 21.63 -2.26 -5.75
CA PHE A 132 20.45 -1.60 -5.24
C PHE A 132 20.66 -0.10 -4.97
N TRP A 133 21.86 0.29 -4.54
CA TRP A 133 22.23 1.64 -4.11
C TRP A 133 23.31 2.29 -4.99
N ASN A 134 23.75 1.65 -6.09
CA ASN A 134 24.80 2.20 -6.97
C ASN A 134 24.69 3.71 -7.13
N GLY A 135 25.86 4.38 -7.12
CA GLY A 135 26.00 5.83 -7.13
C GLY A 135 25.20 6.56 -8.21
N LEU A 136 25.15 7.88 -8.10
CA LEU A 136 24.32 8.79 -8.92
C LEU A 136 24.43 8.58 -10.44
N ASP A 137 25.50 7.94 -10.92
CA ASP A 137 25.80 7.76 -12.34
C ASP A 137 25.23 6.45 -12.92
N GLN A 138 24.82 5.48 -12.10
CA GLN A 138 24.23 4.23 -12.58
C GLN A 138 22.73 4.11 -12.22
N PRO A 139 21.95 3.39 -13.05
CA PRO A 139 20.56 3.12 -12.74
C PRO A 139 20.45 2.06 -11.65
N SER A 140 19.99 2.46 -10.47
CA SER A 140 19.74 1.57 -9.34
C SER A 140 18.24 1.48 -9.02
N VAL A 141 17.83 0.38 -8.39
CA VAL A 141 16.44 0.18 -7.95
C VAL A 141 16.01 1.30 -7.01
N ALA A 142 16.86 1.65 -6.02
CA ALA A 142 16.54 2.68 -5.05
C ALA A 142 16.36 4.04 -5.71
N ARG A 143 17.29 4.47 -6.58
CA ARG A 143 17.21 5.76 -7.28
C ARG A 143 15.91 5.88 -8.09
N ASN A 144 15.61 4.88 -8.90
CA ASN A 144 14.41 4.88 -9.74
C ASN A 144 13.13 4.89 -8.91
N ALA A 145 13.09 4.12 -7.82
CA ALA A 145 11.96 4.12 -6.91
C ALA A 145 11.78 5.47 -6.19
N LEU A 146 12.88 6.11 -5.77
CA LEU A 146 12.85 7.45 -5.15
C LEU A 146 12.33 8.51 -6.12
N LEU A 147 12.78 8.49 -7.38
CA LEU A 147 12.28 9.43 -8.40
C LEU A 147 10.77 9.29 -8.60
N VAL A 148 10.27 8.06 -8.77
CA VAL A 148 8.82 7.82 -8.91
C VAL A 148 8.07 8.20 -7.64
N TYR A 149 8.61 7.88 -6.48
CA TYR A 149 8.00 8.23 -5.20
C TYR A 149 7.85 9.75 -5.04
N PHE A 150 8.92 10.51 -5.23
CA PHE A 150 8.90 11.97 -5.08
C PHE A 150 8.11 12.67 -6.17
N ALA A 151 8.08 12.14 -7.39
CA ALA A 151 7.21 12.63 -8.46
C ALA A 151 5.71 12.55 -8.09
N TRP A 152 5.32 11.64 -7.20
CA TRP A 152 3.97 11.58 -6.64
C TRP A 152 3.84 12.37 -5.32
N TRP A 153 4.78 12.19 -4.40
CA TRP A 153 4.73 12.75 -3.05
C TRP A 153 4.74 14.29 -3.07
N VAL A 154 5.56 14.92 -3.93
CA VAL A 154 5.65 16.38 -4.01
C VAL A 154 4.33 16.99 -4.48
N PRO A 155 3.75 16.62 -5.66
CA PRO A 155 2.46 17.16 -6.08
C PRO A 155 1.32 16.87 -5.09
N TYR A 156 1.28 15.67 -4.50
CA TYR A 156 0.25 15.34 -3.51
C TYR A 156 0.35 16.22 -2.25
N THR A 157 1.56 16.46 -1.75
CA THR A 157 1.80 17.35 -0.60
C THR A 157 1.38 18.78 -0.91
N ILE A 158 1.76 19.30 -2.09
CA ILE A 158 1.35 20.62 -2.54
C ILE A 158 -0.18 20.72 -2.63
N TRP A 159 -0.83 19.74 -3.26
CA TRP A 159 -2.29 19.72 -3.38
C TRP A 159 -2.99 19.68 -2.01
N MET A 160 -2.49 18.88 -1.07
CA MET A 160 -3.02 18.83 0.30
C MET A 160 -2.90 20.18 1.01
N LEU A 161 -1.77 20.86 0.89
CA LEU A 161 -1.54 22.16 1.51
C LEU A 161 -2.43 23.26 0.91
N LEU A 162 -2.67 23.22 -0.40
CA LEU A 162 -3.47 24.24 -1.08
C LEU A 162 -4.99 24.00 -0.92
N TYR A 163 -5.43 22.74 -1.00
CA TYR A 163 -6.85 22.40 -1.08
C TYR A 163 -7.25 21.18 -0.26
N GLY A 164 -6.41 20.14 -0.24
CA GLY A 164 -6.80 18.84 0.29
C GLY A 164 -6.95 18.76 1.81
N LEU A 165 -6.42 19.71 2.58
CA LEU A 165 -6.56 19.76 4.04
C LEU A 165 -7.94 20.25 4.50
N LYS A 166 -8.62 21.09 3.69
CA LYS A 166 -9.96 21.60 3.99
C LYS A 166 -10.97 20.93 3.08
N LEU A 167 -11.63 19.90 3.59
CA LEU A 167 -12.60 19.13 2.81
C LEU A 167 -13.95 19.85 2.73
N PRO A 168 -14.67 19.74 1.59
CA PRO A 168 -15.98 20.36 1.44
C PRO A 168 -17.00 19.73 2.40
N VAL A 169 -17.67 20.59 3.15
CA VAL A 169 -18.71 20.21 4.11
C VAL A 169 -20.08 20.62 3.55
N TYR A 170 -21.01 19.68 3.48
CA TYR A 170 -22.36 19.92 2.95
C TYR A 170 -23.37 20.05 4.10
N PRO A 171 -23.92 21.24 4.37
CA PRO A 171 -24.90 21.41 5.44
C PRO A 171 -26.13 20.55 5.23
N LYS A 172 -26.43 19.69 6.21
CA LYS A 172 -27.67 18.91 6.23
C LYS A 172 -28.80 19.82 6.72
N LYS A 173 -29.74 20.16 5.84
CA LYS A 173 -30.87 21.05 6.13
C LYS A 173 -31.61 20.58 7.40
N GLY A 174 -31.74 21.45 8.39
CA GLY A 174 -32.47 21.19 9.63
C GLY A 174 -31.72 20.39 10.70
N SER A 175 -30.39 20.27 10.60
CA SER A 175 -29.57 19.72 11.68
C SER A 175 -28.69 20.81 12.28
N ASP A 176 -28.77 20.99 13.61
CA ASP A 176 -27.82 21.80 14.37
C ASP A 176 -26.44 21.11 14.50
N ARG A 177 -26.36 19.83 14.14
CA ARG A 177 -25.09 19.11 14.13
C ARG A 177 -24.26 19.59 12.95
N ARG A 178 -22.97 19.88 13.21
CA ARG A 178 -22.02 20.18 12.15
C ARG A 178 -21.97 19.02 11.16
N PRO A 179 -21.97 19.29 9.85
CA PRO A 179 -22.05 18.22 8.86
C PRO A 179 -20.72 17.51 8.77
N GLU A 180 -20.75 16.19 8.67
CA GLU A 180 -19.55 15.41 8.40
C GLU A 180 -19.09 15.64 6.95
N PRO A 181 -17.78 15.75 6.70
CA PRO A 181 -17.27 15.83 5.34
C PRO A 181 -17.63 14.55 4.59
N LYS A 182 -18.02 14.72 3.32
CA LYS A 182 -18.48 13.59 2.48
C LYS A 182 -17.33 12.67 2.06
N TYR A 183 -16.11 13.20 2.02
CA TYR A 183 -14.93 12.54 1.47
C TYR A 183 -13.77 12.69 2.43
N ASP A 184 -12.91 11.68 2.45
CA ASP A 184 -11.68 11.68 3.23
C ASP A 184 -10.48 11.48 2.35
N THR A 185 -9.41 12.23 2.63
CA THR A 185 -8.09 11.86 2.12
C THR A 185 -7.49 10.77 3.00
N VAL A 186 -6.42 10.13 2.51
CA VAL A 186 -5.68 9.12 3.28
C VAL A 186 -5.21 9.68 4.62
N PHE A 187 -4.76 10.94 4.63
CA PHE A 187 -4.39 11.63 5.86
C PHE A 187 -5.57 11.73 6.84
N HIS A 188 -6.72 12.27 6.41
CA HIS A 188 -7.90 12.43 7.28
C HIS A 188 -8.40 11.10 7.84
N SER A 189 -8.39 10.04 7.02
CA SER A 189 -8.83 8.71 7.45
C SER A 189 -7.89 8.13 8.51
N LEU A 190 -6.57 8.22 8.30
CA LEU A 190 -5.59 7.66 9.24
C LEU A 190 -5.44 8.49 10.52
N TRP A 191 -5.51 9.83 10.40
CA TRP A 191 -5.24 10.73 11.52
C TRP A 191 -6.35 10.72 12.57
N ARG A 192 -7.61 10.47 12.16
CA ARG A 192 -8.75 10.31 13.07
C ARG A 192 -8.66 9.08 13.98
N GLY A 193 -7.91 8.06 13.58
CA GLY A 193 -7.86 6.76 14.27
C GLY A 193 -7.09 6.73 15.59
N GLY A 194 -6.90 7.87 16.26
CA GLY A 194 -6.07 8.02 17.46
C GLY A 194 -4.72 8.74 17.28
N PRO A 195 -4.04 8.71 16.12
CA PRO A 195 -2.78 9.43 15.94
C PRO A 195 -2.88 10.93 16.25
N CYS A 196 -4.01 11.59 15.92
CA CYS A 196 -4.22 13.01 16.26
C CYS A 196 -4.15 13.27 17.77
N GLU A 197 -4.79 12.42 18.58
CA GLU A 197 -4.74 12.56 20.05
C GLU A 197 -3.34 12.27 20.60
N LEU A 198 -2.70 11.21 20.10
CA LEU A 198 -1.37 10.79 20.56
C LEU A 198 -0.31 11.84 20.22
N VAL A 199 -0.22 12.24 18.95
CA VAL A 199 0.75 13.24 18.49
C VAL A 199 0.44 14.60 19.08
N GLY A 200 -0.84 14.99 19.14
CA GLY A 200 -1.28 16.21 19.79
C GLY A 200 -0.80 16.29 21.23
N SER A 201 -1.07 15.26 22.05
CA SER A 201 -0.72 15.26 23.47
C SER A 201 0.79 15.11 23.74
N VAL A 202 1.48 14.22 23.01
CA VAL A 202 2.90 13.91 23.26
C VAL A 202 3.83 14.94 22.61
N VAL A 203 3.61 15.25 21.33
CA VAL A 203 4.52 16.09 20.54
C VAL A 203 4.17 17.57 20.69
N TRP A 204 2.88 17.91 20.59
CA TRP A 204 2.43 19.31 20.64
C TRP A 204 1.96 19.78 22.01
N LYS A 205 1.89 18.88 23.01
CA LYS A 205 1.32 19.16 24.33
C LYS A 205 -0.10 19.75 24.26
N ARG A 206 -0.84 19.39 23.21
CA ARG A 206 -2.24 19.79 22.96
C ARG A 206 -3.16 19.02 23.93
N PRO A 207 -4.06 19.72 24.64
CA PRO A 207 -5.12 19.08 25.43
C PRO A 207 -5.92 18.07 24.61
N LYS A 208 -6.31 16.96 25.25
CA LYS A 208 -6.94 15.82 24.58
C LYS A 208 -8.30 16.18 23.95
N ASP A 209 -9.07 17.02 24.62
CA ASP A 209 -10.36 17.55 24.17
C ASP A 209 -10.24 18.31 22.85
N ILE A 210 -9.16 19.10 22.66
CA ILE A 210 -8.91 19.81 21.41
C ILE A 210 -8.61 18.82 20.27
N SER A 211 -7.77 17.80 20.51
CA SER A 211 -7.48 16.77 19.50
C SER A 211 -8.70 15.93 19.14
N GLN A 212 -9.58 15.66 20.12
CA GLN A 212 -10.85 15.00 19.92
C GLN A 212 -11.80 15.86 19.08
N ASP A 213 -11.88 17.14 19.38
CA ASP A 213 -12.69 18.08 18.63
C ASP A 213 -12.17 18.25 17.19
N GLN A 214 -10.85 18.25 16.96
CA GLN A 214 -10.28 18.22 15.60
C GLN A 214 -10.60 16.94 14.85
N THR A 215 -10.53 15.79 15.54
CA THR A 215 -10.90 14.47 14.98
C THR A 215 -12.37 14.43 14.57
N GLN A 216 -13.26 14.97 15.40
CA GLN A 216 -14.70 15.05 15.13
C GLN A 216 -15.02 16.05 14.00
N ARG A 217 -14.34 17.20 13.98
CA ARG A 217 -14.51 18.22 12.95
C ARG A 217 -13.80 17.92 11.65
N ASN A 218 -12.91 16.93 11.65
CA ASN A 218 -12.00 16.63 10.54
C ASN A 218 -11.21 17.89 10.10
N ASP A 219 -10.86 18.73 11.07
CA ASP A 219 -10.24 20.05 10.88
C ASP A 219 -8.85 20.01 11.52
N PHE A 220 -7.88 19.49 10.76
CA PHE A 220 -6.53 19.25 11.23
C PHE A 220 -5.61 20.43 10.91
N GLU A 221 -4.61 20.63 11.77
CA GLU A 221 -3.66 21.71 11.57
C GLU A 221 -2.59 21.33 10.54
N VAL A 222 -2.06 22.34 9.84
CA VAL A 222 -0.99 22.15 8.84
C VAL A 222 0.23 21.45 9.45
N ARG A 223 0.59 21.73 10.71
CA ARG A 223 1.72 21.06 11.38
C ARG A 223 1.48 19.56 11.59
N ASP A 224 0.24 19.14 11.84
CA ASP A 224 -0.12 17.73 11.98
C ASP A 224 0.03 17.01 10.64
N PHE A 225 -0.44 17.66 9.58
CA PHE A 225 -0.26 17.18 8.21
C PHE A 225 1.21 17.08 7.80
N MET A 226 2.03 18.10 8.07
CA MET A 226 3.45 18.09 7.74
C MET A 226 4.20 17.01 8.52
N PHE A 227 3.89 16.82 9.81
CA PHE A 227 4.45 15.75 10.61
C PHE A 227 4.11 14.37 10.03
N TYR A 228 2.84 14.16 9.66
CA TYR A 228 2.41 12.95 8.96
C TYR A 228 3.18 12.74 7.65
N MET A 229 3.28 13.76 6.80
CA MET A 229 3.92 13.63 5.48
C MET A 229 5.43 13.38 5.56
N ILE A 230 6.12 13.98 6.53
CA ILE A 230 7.53 13.71 6.81
C ILE A 230 7.70 12.29 7.32
N GLY A 231 6.89 11.87 8.31
CA GLY A 231 6.92 10.49 8.82
C GLY A 231 6.63 9.46 7.73
N HIS A 232 5.66 9.74 6.85
CA HIS A 232 5.35 8.92 5.68
C HIS A 232 6.52 8.87 4.69
N ALA A 233 7.16 10.00 4.39
CA ALA A 233 8.35 10.04 3.53
C ALA A 233 9.49 9.19 4.10
N LEU A 234 9.81 9.37 5.38
CA LEU A 234 10.85 8.60 6.06
C LEU A 234 10.54 7.10 6.08
N ALA A 235 9.29 6.73 6.40
CA ALA A 235 8.87 5.33 6.40
C ALA A 235 8.98 4.71 4.99
N CYS A 236 8.53 5.42 3.93
CA CYS A 236 8.65 4.93 2.57
C CYS A 236 10.10 4.81 2.10
N VAL A 237 10.93 5.82 2.37
CA VAL A 237 12.32 5.87 1.89
C VAL A 237 13.22 4.92 2.67
N ILE A 238 13.25 5.06 4.00
CA ILE A 238 14.19 4.31 4.84
C ILE A 238 13.72 2.87 4.98
N VAL A 239 12.49 2.67 5.46
CA VAL A 239 11.99 1.31 5.74
C VAL A 239 11.52 0.64 4.46
N GLY A 240 10.72 1.31 3.65
CA GLY A 240 10.13 0.74 2.43
C GLY A 240 11.20 0.43 1.39
N ILE A 241 11.84 1.45 0.84
CA ILE A 241 12.86 1.26 -0.20
C ILE A 241 14.13 0.68 0.41
N GLY A 242 14.66 1.29 1.47
CA GLY A 242 15.99 0.97 1.98
C GLY A 242 16.12 -0.32 2.79
N VAL A 243 15.05 -0.80 3.43
CA VAL A 243 15.09 -2.06 4.18
C VAL A 243 14.32 -3.14 3.43
N VAL A 244 13.01 -2.97 3.25
CA VAL A 244 12.14 -3.98 2.65
C VAL A 244 12.50 -4.25 1.19
N GLY A 245 12.72 -3.19 0.41
CA GLY A 245 13.18 -3.28 -0.97
C GLY A 245 14.55 -3.94 -1.09
N SER A 246 15.51 -3.54 -0.24
CA SER A 246 16.86 -4.14 -0.24
C SER A 246 16.86 -5.61 0.16
N ILE A 247 16.12 -6.03 1.20
CA ILE A 247 15.98 -7.45 1.58
C ILE A 247 15.41 -8.26 0.41
N SER A 248 14.39 -7.74 -0.26
CA SER A 248 13.72 -8.46 -1.34
C SER A 248 14.55 -8.50 -2.63
N TYR A 249 15.39 -7.48 -2.88
CA TYR A 249 16.28 -7.46 -4.03
C TYR A 249 17.57 -8.26 -3.77
N MET A 250 18.33 -7.87 -2.74
CA MET A 250 19.64 -8.44 -2.42
C MET A 250 19.56 -9.84 -1.83
N GLY A 251 18.47 -10.17 -1.12
CA GLY A 251 18.21 -11.53 -0.65
C GLY A 251 17.83 -12.50 -1.78
N GLY A 252 17.78 -12.02 -3.02
CA GLY A 252 17.43 -12.79 -4.20
C GLY A 252 16.01 -13.35 -4.13
N GLN A 253 15.80 -14.46 -4.84
CA GLN A 253 14.51 -15.15 -4.87
C GLN A 253 14.03 -15.54 -3.46
N ARG A 254 14.92 -16.03 -2.60
CA ARG A 254 14.56 -16.46 -1.24
C ARG A 254 14.16 -15.28 -0.35
N GLY A 255 14.91 -14.19 -0.38
CA GLY A 255 14.61 -12.98 0.39
C GLY A 255 13.23 -12.42 0.03
N HIS A 256 12.95 -12.29 -1.26
CA HIS A 256 11.63 -11.83 -1.72
C HIS A 256 10.51 -12.81 -1.34
N ALA A 257 10.72 -14.13 -1.48
CA ALA A 257 9.73 -15.14 -1.08
C ALA A 257 9.41 -15.09 0.41
N TRP A 258 10.41 -14.93 1.28
CA TRP A 258 10.22 -14.75 2.72
C TRP A 258 9.42 -13.51 3.06
N MET A 259 9.72 -12.40 2.40
CA MET A 259 8.98 -11.15 2.54
C MET A 259 7.51 -11.33 2.14
N LEU A 260 7.22 -11.99 1.00
CA LEU A 260 5.86 -12.35 0.57
C LEU A 260 5.14 -13.24 1.59
N LEU A 261 5.81 -14.24 2.15
CA LEU A 261 5.24 -15.11 3.17
C LEU A 261 4.89 -14.31 4.43
N LEU A 262 5.80 -13.45 4.91
CA LEU A 262 5.57 -12.61 6.08
C LEU A 262 4.34 -11.71 5.88
N ALA A 263 4.25 -11.00 4.75
CA ALA A 263 3.09 -10.15 4.50
C ALA A 263 1.80 -10.95 4.40
N THR A 264 1.83 -12.12 3.76
CA THR A 264 0.67 -13.01 3.65
C THR A 264 0.21 -13.47 5.01
N SER A 265 1.13 -13.88 5.90
CA SER A 265 0.83 -14.29 7.27
C SER A 265 0.23 -13.16 8.10
N LEU A 266 0.84 -11.97 8.09
CA LEU A 266 0.31 -10.78 8.78
C LEU A 266 -1.09 -10.42 8.28
N CYS A 267 -1.31 -10.56 6.97
CA CYS A 267 -2.61 -10.31 6.40
C CYS A 267 -3.64 -11.35 6.82
N ALA A 268 -3.29 -12.64 6.77
CA ALA A 268 -4.17 -13.72 7.21
C ALA A 268 -4.58 -13.54 8.68
N GLU A 269 -3.62 -13.22 9.56
CA GLU A 269 -3.88 -12.96 10.98
C GLU A 269 -4.86 -11.79 11.18
N ARG A 270 -4.59 -10.64 10.55
CA ARG A 270 -5.47 -9.46 10.64
C ARG A 270 -6.85 -9.72 10.06
N GLY A 271 -6.92 -10.46 8.96
CA GLY A 271 -8.17 -10.91 8.36
C GLY A 271 -8.98 -11.76 9.34
N ALA A 272 -8.33 -12.73 10.00
CA ALA A 272 -8.95 -13.58 11.01
C ALA A 272 -9.44 -12.77 12.23
N GLN A 273 -8.65 -11.83 12.74
CA GLN A 273 -9.05 -10.95 13.86
C GLN A 273 -10.30 -10.13 13.51
N ARG A 274 -10.34 -9.52 12.31
CA ARG A 274 -11.53 -8.77 11.85
C ARG A 274 -12.73 -9.69 11.64
N TYR A 275 -12.54 -10.86 11.05
CA TYR A 275 -13.61 -11.83 10.86
C TYR A 275 -14.22 -12.22 12.21
N THR A 276 -13.38 -12.55 13.20
CA THR A 276 -13.81 -12.83 14.56
C THR A 276 -14.59 -11.67 15.16
N TYR A 277 -14.10 -10.43 15.05
CA TYR A 277 -14.82 -9.24 15.52
C TYR A 277 -16.22 -9.11 14.90
N TYR A 278 -16.33 -9.25 13.57
CA TYR A 278 -17.63 -9.14 12.91
C TYR A 278 -18.58 -10.26 13.32
N VAL A 279 -18.12 -11.52 13.25
CA VAL A 279 -18.96 -12.69 13.53
C VAL A 279 -19.37 -12.78 15.00
N THR A 280 -18.48 -12.43 15.93
CA THR A 280 -18.77 -12.61 17.36
C THR A 280 -19.30 -11.33 18.01
N ALA A 281 -18.60 -10.21 17.86
CA ALA A 281 -18.92 -9.00 18.58
C ALA A 281 -20.10 -8.25 17.93
N MET A 282 -20.04 -8.05 16.62
CA MET A 282 -21.07 -7.27 15.91
C MET A 282 -22.39 -8.05 15.78
N TYR A 283 -22.36 -9.30 15.31
CA TYR A 283 -23.60 -10.11 15.26
C TYR A 283 -24.13 -10.43 16.66
N GLY A 284 -23.25 -10.68 17.63
CA GLY A 284 -23.66 -10.83 19.03
C GLY A 284 -24.39 -9.59 19.55
N GLN A 285 -23.93 -8.38 19.22
CA GLN A 285 -24.61 -7.15 19.58
C GLN A 285 -25.97 -7.00 18.88
N LYS A 286 -26.05 -7.33 17.58
CA LYS A 286 -27.32 -7.32 16.83
C LYS A 286 -28.33 -8.30 17.43
N LEU A 287 -27.92 -9.51 17.77
CA LEU A 287 -28.77 -10.52 18.42
C LEU A 287 -29.24 -10.06 19.80
N ARG A 288 -28.33 -9.53 20.63
CA ARG A 288 -28.70 -8.96 21.95
C ARG A 288 -29.71 -7.82 21.81
N ASN A 289 -29.53 -6.94 20.83
CA ASN A 289 -30.47 -5.85 20.57
C ASN A 289 -31.83 -6.38 20.10
N ALA A 290 -31.86 -7.36 19.19
CA ALA A 290 -33.10 -7.99 18.75
C ALA A 290 -33.85 -8.67 19.91
N TYR A 291 -33.13 -9.38 20.78
CA TYR A 291 -33.71 -10.03 21.96
C TYR A 291 -34.30 -9.01 22.95
N LYS A 292 -33.60 -7.90 23.21
CA LYS A 292 -34.12 -6.79 24.04
C LYS A 292 -35.41 -6.19 23.46
N VAL A 293 -35.46 -5.98 22.14
CA VAL A 293 -36.68 -5.48 21.46
C VAL A 293 -37.83 -6.49 21.59
N ALA A 294 -37.56 -7.79 21.46
CA ALA A 294 -38.57 -8.82 21.63
C ALA A 294 -39.13 -8.88 23.07
N MET A 295 -38.27 -8.84 24.09
CA MET A 295 -38.69 -8.87 25.51
C MET A 295 -39.56 -7.66 25.90
N THR A 296 -39.14 -6.45 25.50
CA THR A 296 -39.91 -5.22 25.76
C THR A 296 -41.24 -5.16 25.00
N SER A 297 -41.40 -5.95 23.93
CA SER A 297 -42.66 -6.09 23.21
C SER A 297 -43.60 -7.07 23.93
N TYR A 298 -43.07 -8.13 24.54
CA TYR A 298 -43.85 -9.10 25.31
C TYR A 298 -44.43 -8.51 26.60
N GLU A 299 -43.64 -7.68 27.30
CA GLU A 299 -44.09 -6.97 28.51
C GLU A 299 -45.23 -5.97 28.25
N ARG A 300 -45.38 -5.51 27.00
CA ARG A 300 -46.45 -4.59 26.60
C ARG A 300 -47.75 -5.27 26.21
N ILE A 301 -47.82 -6.60 26.19
CA ILE A 301 -49.08 -7.31 25.99
C ILE A 301 -49.89 -7.08 27.27
N PRO A 302 -50.97 -6.26 27.23
CA PRO A 302 -51.77 -6.05 28.42
C PRO A 302 -52.34 -7.41 28.81
N MET A 303 -52.08 -7.82 30.05
CA MET A 303 -52.67 -9.01 30.65
C MET A 303 -54.19 -8.83 30.61
N MET A 304 -54.83 -9.23 29.50
CA MET A 304 -56.27 -9.23 29.38
C MET A 304 -56.78 -10.09 30.52
N GLY A 305 -57.43 -9.42 31.47
CA GLY A 305 -57.73 -9.96 32.78
C GLY A 305 -58.36 -11.33 32.69
N LYS A 306 -57.86 -12.25 33.52
CA LYS A 306 -58.66 -13.38 33.98
C LYS A 306 -59.97 -12.78 34.50
N LYS A 307 -61.06 -12.96 33.74
CA LYS A 307 -62.40 -12.78 34.26
C LYS A 307 -62.54 -13.76 35.42
N SER A 308 -62.61 -13.25 36.65
CA SER A 308 -62.98 -14.04 37.81
C SER A 308 -64.42 -14.52 37.59
N SER A 309 -64.58 -15.82 37.38
CA SER A 309 -65.86 -16.52 37.48
C SER A 309 -66.26 -16.70 38.92
#